data_AF-A0A017SK96-F1
#
_entry.id   AF-A0A017SK96-F1
#
_cell.length_a   1.000
_cell.length_b   1.000
_cell.length_c   1.000
_cell.angle_alpha   90.00
_cell.angle_beta   90.00
_cell.angle_gamma   90.00
#
_symmetry.space_group_name_H-M   'P 1'
#
loop_
_entity.id
_entity.type
_entity.pdbx_description
1 polymer ?
#
loop_
_entity_poly.entity_id
_entity_poly.type
_entity_poly.pdbx_seq_one_letter_code
_entity_poly.pdbx_strand_id
1 'polypeptide(L)'
;LSGFGGCSPRAELLATAKAKGIESQMALLTSVELDERRVGFPRFWTEPNVPGQRLRMDTALTSLEVAAQCGCEDLFDILHTADAEDSSWRAPTETQEEDSLLEVPSEAPLSKLSVSSPVHQAIAFGHRSMLNKLFKTYNYCPNYRPLVAPTMALPPLSFAIAQCDLTKPGVRECISDLFAHPHLAPHLRTPVFGIHPLHFATARHDPEFLVWIAASIPGGHARAGRTALGHTLLHVTALPLTGDHTAKIRPAVERSILCARTLDSKWLQHSLPSPRHLKYPKGKLPRAIAAANPLIEKPMTEAEQAAQLAIIKLLLEWGGFDVRTQDIDGNTALHYLAATLNVSSETVKVLRAMDGGEEVWQSSRNRCGLTPKQLMEE
;
A
#
# COMPACT_ATOMS: atom_id res chain seq x y z
N LEU A 1 -7.93 30.01 13.10
CA LEU A 1 -6.75 29.77 13.95
C LEU A 1 -6.48 28.27 13.97
N SER A 2 -5.71 27.77 13.00
CA SER A 2 -5.39 26.35 12.90
C SER A 2 -4.41 25.99 14.01
N GLY A 3 -4.84 25.10 14.91
CA GLY A 3 -3.96 24.48 15.89
C GLY A 3 -2.97 23.55 15.19
N PHE A 4 -1.98 24.11 14.51
CA PHE A 4 -0.75 23.39 14.21
C PHE A 4 0.04 23.38 15.52
N GLY A 5 -0.06 22.28 16.27
CA GLY A 5 0.90 22.01 17.33
C GLY A 5 2.31 22.12 16.72
N GLY A 6 3.20 22.83 17.40
CA GLY A 6 4.58 23.01 16.94
C GLY A 6 5.19 21.65 16.59
N CYS A 7 5.70 21.52 15.37
CA CYS A 7 6.43 20.32 14.99
C CYS A 7 7.74 20.31 15.77
N SER A 8 8.00 19.23 16.53
CA SER A 8 9.26 19.08 17.24
C SER A 8 10.44 19.25 16.28
N PRO A 9 11.57 19.85 16.72
CA PRO A 9 12.76 19.94 15.91
C PRO A 9 13.17 18.56 15.36
N ARG A 10 13.65 18.51 14.11
CA ARG A 10 14.06 17.26 13.43
C ARG A 10 14.98 16.40 14.31
N ALA A 11 15.90 17.02 15.06
CA ALA A 11 16.80 16.31 15.97
C ALA A 11 16.06 15.55 17.09
N GLU A 12 15.00 16.12 17.67
CA GLU A 12 14.19 15.47 18.70
C GLU A 12 13.38 14.30 18.11
N LEU A 13 12.86 14.46 16.90
CA LEU A 13 12.17 13.39 16.17
C LEU A 13 13.11 12.21 15.87
N LEU A 14 14.32 12.50 15.38
CA LEU A 14 15.34 11.48 15.11
C LEU A 14 15.82 10.79 16.40
N ALA A 15 16.00 11.52 17.49
CA ALA A 15 16.35 10.94 18.79
C ALA A 15 15.24 10.02 19.31
N THR A 16 13.98 10.42 19.16
CA THR A 16 12.81 9.59 19.52
C THR A 16 12.73 8.34 18.66
N ALA A 17 13.00 8.45 17.35
CA ALA A 17 13.03 7.32 16.43
C ALA A 17 14.13 6.32 16.80
N LYS A 18 15.36 6.81 17.06
CA LYS A 18 16.48 5.99 17.54
C LYS A 18 16.18 5.29 18.87
N ALA A 19 15.57 6.00 19.82
CA ALA A 19 15.15 5.41 21.09
C ALA A 19 14.09 4.30 20.94
N LYS A 20 13.33 4.31 19.83
CA LYS A 20 12.38 3.25 19.45
C LYS A 20 13.01 2.15 18.58
N GLY A 21 14.34 2.16 18.40
CA GLY A 21 15.06 1.16 17.60
C GLY A 21 15.00 1.38 16.09
N ILE A 22 14.59 2.57 15.63
CA ILE A 22 14.60 2.90 14.19
C ILE A 22 15.97 3.48 13.86
N GLU A 23 16.80 2.66 13.21
CA GLU A 23 18.15 3.05 12.80
C GLU A 23 18.19 3.66 11.39
N SER A 24 17.20 3.33 10.54
CA SER A 24 17.07 3.82 9.17
C SER A 24 15.59 4.02 8.78
N GLN A 25 15.33 4.98 7.90
CA GLN A 25 14.00 5.25 7.34
C GLN A 25 13.45 4.09 6.49
N MET A 26 14.33 3.21 5.99
CA MET A 26 13.98 2.02 5.21
C MET A 26 14.14 0.70 6.00
N ALA A 27 14.40 0.79 7.32
CA ALA A 27 14.49 -0.40 8.15
C ALA A 27 13.18 -1.19 8.16
N LEU A 28 13.29 -2.49 8.47
CA LEU A 28 12.13 -3.33 8.72
C LEU A 28 11.32 -2.80 9.91
N LEU A 29 10.01 -3.07 9.90
CA LEU A 29 9.09 -2.63 10.95
C LEU A 29 9.54 -3.14 12.33
N THR A 30 9.70 -2.23 13.27
CA THR A 30 10.06 -2.58 14.66
C THR A 30 8.84 -3.10 15.43
N SER A 31 9.06 -3.81 16.54
CA SER A 31 7.96 -4.25 17.42
C SER A 31 7.08 -3.09 17.90
N VAL A 32 7.69 -1.92 18.16
CA VAL A 32 6.99 -0.70 18.55
C VAL A 32 6.10 -0.19 17.43
N GLU A 33 6.57 -0.24 16.18
CA GLU A 33 5.76 0.14 15.00
C GLU A 33 4.58 -0.79 14.80
N LEU A 34 4.79 -2.10 15.01
CA LEU A 34 3.70 -3.08 14.95
C LEU A 34 2.68 -2.85 16.07
N ASP A 35 3.11 -2.56 17.30
CA ASP A 35 2.19 -2.27 18.40
C ASP A 35 1.36 -1.00 18.16
N GLU A 36 1.97 0.06 17.63
CA GLU A 36 1.22 1.26 17.24
C GLU A 36 0.25 0.99 16.08
N ARG A 37 0.66 0.17 15.12
CA ARG A 37 -0.18 -0.24 13.98
C ARG A 37 -1.50 -0.84 14.43
N ARG A 38 -1.47 -1.61 15.52
CA ARG A 38 -2.60 -2.33 16.10
C ARG A 38 -3.56 -1.47 16.91
N VAL A 39 -3.15 -0.25 17.25
CA VAL A 39 -4.05 0.75 17.87
C VAL A 39 -4.98 1.38 16.83
N GLY A 40 -4.63 1.29 15.55
CA GLY A 40 -5.44 1.75 14.44
C GLY A 40 -5.94 0.60 13.56
N PHE A 41 -6.35 0.94 12.35
CA PHE A 41 -6.69 -0.01 11.30
C PHE A 41 -6.20 0.56 9.95
N PRO A 42 -4.89 0.48 9.71
CA PRO A 42 -4.26 0.93 8.47
C PRO A 42 -4.69 0.14 7.25
N ARG A 43 -4.29 0.66 6.08
CA ARG A 43 -4.15 -0.12 4.85
C ARG A 43 -3.00 -1.12 4.99
N PHE A 44 -3.09 -2.31 4.41
CA PHE A 44 -2.03 -3.33 4.52
C PHE A 44 -0.67 -2.89 3.96
N TRP A 45 -0.66 -1.88 3.09
CA TRP A 45 0.52 -1.47 2.31
C TRP A 45 1.19 -0.20 2.80
N THR A 46 0.66 0.46 3.83
CA THR A 46 1.23 1.69 4.39
C THR A 46 0.95 1.81 5.89
N GLU A 47 1.61 2.76 6.54
CA GLU A 47 1.44 3.10 7.95
C GLU A 47 0.03 3.64 8.27
N PRO A 48 -0.42 3.56 9.54
CA PRO A 48 -1.75 4.04 9.95
C PRO A 48 -2.01 5.53 9.71
N ASN A 49 -0.96 6.35 9.69
CA ASN A 49 -1.09 7.77 9.43
C ASN A 49 0.07 8.21 8.55
N VAL A 50 -0.25 8.47 7.29
CA VAL A 50 0.71 9.00 6.33
C VAL A 50 0.95 10.48 6.67
N PRO A 51 2.21 10.90 6.93
CA PRO A 51 2.55 12.31 7.12
C PRO A 51 1.99 13.15 5.97
N GLY A 52 1.35 14.27 6.28
CA GLY A 52 0.79 15.16 5.26
C GLY A 52 -0.58 14.74 4.69
N GLN A 53 -1.07 13.51 4.90
CA GLN A 53 -2.37 13.04 4.35
C GLN A 53 -3.57 13.89 4.79
N ARG A 54 -3.44 14.60 5.93
CA ARG A 54 -4.48 15.49 6.49
C ARG A 54 -4.26 16.96 6.16
N LEU A 55 -3.18 17.31 5.48
CA LEU A 55 -3.00 18.67 4.99
C LEU A 55 -4.03 18.89 3.88
N ARG A 56 -4.86 19.91 4.03
CA ARG A 56 -5.82 20.35 3.00
C ARG A 56 -5.08 21.15 1.93
N MET A 57 -4.08 20.54 1.32
CA MET A 57 -3.35 21.12 0.20
C MET A 57 -3.33 20.08 -0.90
N ASP A 58 -3.53 20.53 -2.14
CA ASP A 58 -3.30 19.68 -3.30
C ASP A 58 -1.85 19.19 -3.27
N THR A 59 -1.61 18.02 -3.87
CA THR A 59 -0.25 17.46 -3.94
C THR A 59 0.69 18.50 -4.55
N ALA A 60 1.72 18.88 -3.80
CA ALA A 60 2.73 19.80 -4.30
C ALA A 60 3.52 19.10 -5.40
N LEU A 61 3.30 19.53 -6.64
CA LEU A 61 4.01 19.05 -7.81
C LEU A 61 5.01 20.12 -8.29
N THR A 62 6.16 19.66 -8.75
CA THR A 62 7.13 20.48 -9.48
C THR A 62 6.59 20.88 -10.86
N SER A 63 7.22 21.88 -11.48
CA SER A 63 6.85 22.31 -12.84
C SER A 63 6.95 21.18 -13.88
N LEU A 64 7.98 20.32 -13.78
CA LEU A 64 8.15 19.17 -14.65
C LEU A 64 7.06 18.11 -14.44
N GLU A 65 6.67 17.86 -13.19
CA GLU A 65 5.56 16.96 -12.88
C GLU A 65 4.23 17.48 -13.42
N VAL A 66 3.97 18.79 -13.32
CA VAL A 66 2.78 19.43 -13.89
C VAL A 66 2.79 19.37 -15.43
N ALA A 67 3.93 19.64 -16.08
CA ALA A 67 4.04 19.53 -17.54
C ALA A 67 3.77 18.10 -18.02
N ALA A 68 4.30 17.09 -17.31
CA ALA A 68 4.03 15.68 -17.60
C ALA A 68 2.58 15.28 -17.31
N GLN A 69 1.98 15.81 -16.24
CA GLN A 69 0.57 15.65 -15.91
C GLN A 69 -0.34 16.18 -17.01
N CYS A 70 0.01 17.31 -17.65
CA CYS A 70 -0.74 17.90 -18.75
C CYS A 70 -0.45 17.21 -20.10
N GLY A 71 0.59 16.36 -20.18
CA GLY A 71 1.04 15.76 -21.43
C GLY A 71 1.60 16.76 -22.44
N CYS A 72 2.00 17.97 -22.01
CA CYS A 72 2.47 19.04 -22.89
C CYS A 72 3.98 18.91 -23.12
N GLU A 73 4.35 18.26 -24.22
CA GLU A 73 5.75 18.00 -24.59
C GLU A 73 6.57 19.28 -24.77
N ASP A 74 6.00 20.31 -25.42
CA ASP A 74 6.72 21.57 -25.66
C ASP A 74 7.01 22.31 -24.35
N LEU A 75 6.05 22.32 -23.41
CA LEU A 75 6.25 22.92 -22.09
C LEU A 75 7.32 22.18 -21.31
N PHE A 76 7.35 20.85 -21.41
CA PHE A 76 8.37 20.03 -20.78
C PHE A 76 9.76 20.37 -21.34
N ASP A 77 9.89 20.51 -22.66
CA ASP A 77 11.16 20.87 -23.32
C ASP A 77 11.67 22.25 -22.88
N ILE A 78 10.77 23.23 -22.76
CA ILE A 78 11.11 24.58 -22.28
C ILE A 78 11.63 24.52 -20.84
N LEU A 79 10.94 23.80 -19.96
CA LEU A 79 11.33 23.68 -18.55
C LEU A 79 12.66 22.94 -18.41
N HIS A 80 12.86 21.87 -19.19
CA HIS A 80 14.10 21.11 -19.20
C HIS A 80 15.27 21.95 -19.73
N THR A 81 15.07 22.72 -20.81
CA THR A 81 16.08 23.66 -21.35
C THR A 81 16.41 24.79 -20.37
N ALA A 82 15.48 25.14 -19.48
CA ALA A 82 15.70 26.10 -18.40
C ALA A 82 16.41 25.49 -17.17
N ASP A 83 17.03 24.30 -17.31
CA ASP A 83 17.72 23.56 -16.26
C ASP A 83 16.83 23.24 -15.05
N ALA A 84 15.54 22.93 -15.28
CA ALA A 84 14.67 22.45 -14.22
C ALA A 84 15.22 21.15 -13.62
N GLU A 85 15.27 21.09 -12.28
CA GLU A 85 15.93 20.02 -11.55
C GLU A 85 15.16 18.69 -11.64
N ASP A 86 15.82 17.64 -12.14
CA ASP A 86 15.26 16.30 -12.33
C ASP A 86 16.24 15.15 -12.05
N SER A 87 17.38 15.45 -11.42
CA SER A 87 18.53 14.54 -11.32
C SER A 87 18.18 13.20 -10.67
N SER A 88 17.30 13.20 -9.67
CA SER A 88 16.94 11.99 -8.91
C SER A 88 15.91 11.11 -9.63
N TRP A 89 15.27 11.60 -10.69
CA TRP A 89 14.29 10.82 -11.47
C TRP A 89 14.92 10.10 -12.65
N ARG A 90 16.16 10.45 -13.03
CA ARG A 90 16.89 9.81 -14.11
C ARG A 90 17.49 8.48 -13.66
N ALA A 91 17.68 7.56 -14.61
CA ALA A 91 18.40 6.33 -14.30
C ALA A 91 19.86 6.66 -13.94
N PRO A 92 20.40 6.13 -12.81
CA PRO A 92 21.77 6.42 -12.42
C PRO A 92 22.73 5.89 -13.48
N THR A 93 23.70 6.71 -13.87
CA THR A 93 24.74 6.37 -14.85
C THR A 93 25.80 5.42 -14.28
N GLU A 94 25.88 5.31 -12.96
CA GLU A 94 26.86 4.49 -12.23
C GLU A 94 26.16 3.60 -11.20
N THR A 95 26.67 2.38 -11.03
CA THR A 95 26.29 1.42 -9.99
C THR A 95 26.60 1.98 -8.60
N GLN A 96 25.78 2.90 -8.12
CA GLN A 96 25.68 3.17 -6.69
C GLN A 96 24.61 2.24 -6.15
N GLU A 97 25.00 1.37 -5.22
CA GLU A 97 24.09 0.59 -4.40
C GLU A 97 23.23 1.56 -3.59
N GLU A 98 22.12 2.03 -4.18
CA GLU A 98 21.19 3.01 -3.58
C GLU A 98 20.55 2.50 -2.27
N ASP A 99 20.64 1.20 -1.99
CA ASP A 99 20.21 0.63 -0.71
C ASP A 99 21.09 1.10 0.48
N SER A 100 22.24 1.75 0.23
CA SER A 100 23.20 2.14 1.27
C SER A 100 23.18 3.63 1.69
N LEU A 101 22.36 4.49 1.08
CA LEU A 101 22.27 5.90 1.50
C LEU A 101 20.99 6.14 2.30
N LEU A 102 21.02 5.67 3.54
CA LEU A 102 19.92 5.64 4.52
C LEU A 102 19.49 7.03 5.07
N GLU A 103 19.90 8.12 4.43
CA GLU A 103 19.52 9.47 4.83
C GLU A 103 19.34 10.38 3.60
N VAL A 104 18.25 11.15 3.58
CA VAL A 104 18.10 12.29 2.66
C VAL A 104 19.16 13.33 3.06
N PRO A 105 20.14 13.65 2.19
CA PRO A 105 21.19 14.62 2.53
C PRO A 105 20.60 16.00 2.85
N SER A 106 21.30 16.80 3.66
CA SER A 106 20.87 18.17 3.96
C SER A 106 20.76 19.06 2.70
N GLU A 107 21.52 18.72 1.66
CA GLU A 107 21.53 19.40 0.35
C GLU A 107 20.86 18.54 -0.74
N ALA A 108 19.86 17.74 -0.36
CA ALA A 108 19.14 16.90 -1.31
C ALA A 108 18.45 17.75 -2.40
N PRO A 109 18.58 17.37 -3.69
CA PRO A 109 17.88 18.06 -4.77
C PRO A 109 16.36 17.93 -4.62
N LEU A 110 15.61 18.84 -5.23
CA LEU A 110 14.13 18.88 -5.13
C LEU A 110 13.48 17.58 -5.62
N SER A 111 13.98 16.98 -6.68
CA SER A 111 13.56 15.69 -7.21
C SER A 111 13.76 14.54 -6.22
N LYS A 112 14.77 14.61 -5.34
CA LYS A 112 14.96 13.66 -4.23
C LYS A 112 13.95 13.86 -3.12
N LEU A 113 13.42 15.08 -3.01
CA LEU A 113 12.41 15.47 -2.03
C LEU A 113 10.96 15.20 -2.51
N SER A 114 10.75 14.94 -3.80
CA SER A 114 9.43 14.66 -4.32
C SER A 114 8.90 13.30 -3.85
N VAL A 115 7.58 13.25 -3.65
CA VAL A 115 6.82 12.01 -3.40
C VAL A 115 6.33 11.37 -4.70
N SER A 116 6.61 12.00 -5.84
CA SER A 116 6.20 11.59 -7.17
C SER A 116 7.33 11.88 -8.18
N SER A 117 7.03 11.67 -9.47
CA SER A 117 7.91 12.04 -10.57
C SER A 117 7.09 12.31 -11.83
N PRO A 118 7.66 12.95 -12.86
CA PRO A 118 7.02 13.12 -14.17
C PRO A 118 6.47 11.81 -14.76
N VAL A 119 7.17 10.68 -14.55
CA VAL A 119 6.70 9.35 -14.99
C VAL A 119 5.39 8.97 -14.29
N HIS A 120 5.29 9.17 -12.98
CA HIS A 120 4.04 8.92 -12.24
C HIS A 120 2.88 9.76 -12.80
N GLN A 121 3.13 11.04 -13.06
CA GLN A 121 2.11 11.95 -13.55
C GLN A 121 1.66 11.62 -14.98
N ALA A 122 2.60 11.32 -15.89
CA ALA A 122 2.27 10.89 -17.25
C ALA A 122 1.43 9.61 -17.25
N ILE A 123 1.73 8.65 -16.38
CA ILE A 123 0.94 7.41 -16.24
C ILE A 123 -0.45 7.70 -15.67
N ALA A 124 -0.55 8.45 -14.56
CA ALA A 124 -1.83 8.77 -13.93
C ALA A 124 -2.82 9.46 -14.86
N PHE A 125 -2.31 10.16 -15.87
CA PHE A 125 -3.11 10.88 -16.86
C PHE A 125 -3.19 10.19 -18.23
N GLY A 126 -2.55 9.04 -18.40
CA GLY A 126 -2.60 8.26 -19.65
C GLY A 126 -1.84 8.90 -20.82
N HIS A 127 -0.87 9.78 -20.53
CA HIS A 127 -0.11 10.51 -21.55
C HIS A 127 1.05 9.67 -22.08
N ARG A 128 0.75 8.72 -22.97
CA ARG A 128 1.73 7.80 -23.56
C ARG A 128 2.87 8.48 -24.31
N SER A 129 2.58 9.55 -25.07
CA SER A 129 3.60 10.25 -25.85
C SER A 129 4.63 10.91 -24.94
N MET A 130 4.14 11.62 -23.92
CA MET A 130 4.96 12.16 -22.82
C MET A 130 5.76 11.06 -22.11
N LEU A 131 5.13 9.95 -21.73
CA LEU A 131 5.80 8.82 -21.07
C LEU A 131 6.96 8.27 -21.92
N ASN A 132 6.73 8.09 -23.22
CA ASN A 132 7.77 7.65 -24.16
C ASN A 132 8.90 8.67 -24.27
N LYS A 133 8.60 9.97 -24.27
CA LYS A 133 9.60 11.04 -24.30
C LYS A 133 10.45 11.05 -23.02
N LEU A 134 9.84 10.89 -21.85
CA LEU A 134 10.53 10.78 -20.56
C LEU A 134 11.55 9.63 -20.56
N PHE A 135 11.18 8.46 -21.10
CA PHE A 135 12.09 7.32 -21.17
C PHE A 135 13.18 7.49 -22.25
N LYS A 136 12.79 7.84 -23.48
CA LYS A 136 13.72 7.82 -24.63
C LYS A 136 14.62 9.04 -24.73
N THR A 137 14.08 10.22 -24.42
CA THR A 137 14.79 11.50 -24.60
C THR A 137 15.51 11.90 -23.31
N TYR A 138 14.84 11.74 -22.16
CA TYR A 138 15.34 12.25 -20.88
C TYR A 138 15.93 11.17 -19.96
N ASN A 139 15.89 9.90 -20.37
CA ASN A 139 16.45 8.77 -19.62
C ASN A 139 15.89 8.65 -18.19
N TYR A 140 14.58 8.87 -18.02
CA TYR A 140 13.93 8.74 -16.72
C TYR A 140 13.87 7.28 -16.27
N CYS A 141 14.07 7.04 -14.98
CA CYS A 141 14.08 5.71 -14.40
C CYS A 141 12.65 5.14 -14.29
N PRO A 142 12.35 3.97 -14.89
CA PRO A 142 11.04 3.31 -14.74
C PRO A 142 10.83 2.73 -13.32
N ASN A 143 11.88 2.73 -12.50
CA ASN A 143 11.93 2.11 -11.17
C ASN A 143 12.12 3.14 -10.04
N TYR A 144 12.01 4.44 -10.33
CA TYR A 144 12.23 5.49 -9.34
C TYR A 144 11.40 5.28 -8.06
N ARG A 145 12.04 5.40 -6.90
CA ARG A 145 11.42 5.24 -5.58
C ARG A 145 11.48 6.58 -4.84
N PRO A 146 10.34 7.21 -4.53
CA PRO A 146 10.33 8.40 -3.71
C PRO A 146 10.93 8.13 -2.31
N LEU A 147 11.91 8.92 -1.88
CA LEU A 147 12.64 8.66 -0.63
C LEU A 147 12.10 9.43 0.59
N VAL A 148 11.35 10.51 0.39
CA VAL A 148 10.86 11.34 1.50
C VAL A 148 9.79 10.64 2.33
N ALA A 149 9.00 9.76 1.72
CA ALA A 149 7.93 9.01 2.37
C ALA A 149 8.01 7.52 2.01
N PRO A 150 9.00 6.77 2.51
CA PRO A 150 9.28 5.39 2.09
C PRO A 150 8.18 4.39 2.47
N THR A 151 7.35 4.74 3.47
CA THR A 151 6.12 4.01 3.84
C THR A 151 5.00 4.13 2.80
N MET A 152 5.11 5.12 1.89
CA MET A 152 4.17 5.42 0.81
C MET A 152 4.83 5.41 -0.57
N ALA A 153 6.11 5.06 -0.64
CA ALA A 153 6.88 5.08 -1.86
C ALA A 153 6.42 3.96 -2.79
N LEU A 154 5.63 4.34 -3.79
CA LEU A 154 5.20 3.47 -4.87
C LEU A 154 6.11 3.72 -6.06
N PRO A 155 6.87 2.71 -6.54
CA PRO A 155 7.50 2.79 -7.85
C PRO A 155 6.47 2.96 -8.97
N PRO A 156 6.84 3.46 -10.16
CA PRO A 156 5.91 3.73 -11.25
C PRO A 156 4.92 2.59 -11.55
N LEU A 157 5.39 1.34 -11.64
CA LEU A 157 4.53 0.18 -11.87
C LEU A 157 3.53 -0.04 -10.72
N SER A 158 3.99 -0.04 -9.48
CA SER A 158 3.14 -0.21 -8.29
C SER A 158 2.13 0.93 -8.16
N PHE A 159 2.55 2.16 -8.47
CA PHE A 159 1.68 3.33 -8.50
C PHE A 159 0.61 3.22 -9.59
N ALA A 160 0.99 2.79 -10.79
CA ALA A 160 0.06 2.58 -11.90
C ALA A 160 -1.03 1.57 -11.53
N ILE A 161 -0.64 0.46 -10.90
CA ILE A 161 -1.56 -0.60 -10.46
C ILE A 161 -2.44 -0.12 -9.29
N ALA A 162 -1.83 0.55 -8.30
CA ALA A 162 -2.51 0.85 -7.04
C ALA A 162 -3.36 2.12 -7.06
N GLN A 163 -2.86 3.19 -7.68
CA GLN A 163 -3.42 4.55 -7.53
C GLN A 163 -4.07 5.09 -8.81
N CYS A 164 -3.74 4.55 -9.99
CA CYS A 164 -4.31 5.07 -11.23
C CYS A 164 -5.73 4.55 -11.49
N ASP A 165 -6.52 5.38 -12.16
CA ASP A 165 -7.83 5.03 -12.68
C ASP A 165 -7.65 4.25 -13.99
N LEU A 166 -7.92 2.94 -13.94
CA LEU A 166 -7.77 2.03 -15.08
C LEU A 166 -8.85 2.23 -16.15
N THR A 167 -9.89 3.02 -15.87
CA THR A 167 -10.93 3.40 -16.84
C THR A 167 -10.51 4.58 -17.70
N LYS A 168 -9.50 5.34 -17.26
CA LYS A 168 -9.00 6.51 -17.98
C LYS A 168 -8.24 6.05 -19.23
N PRO A 169 -8.52 6.64 -20.41
CA PRO A 169 -7.83 6.29 -21.65
C PRO A 169 -6.31 6.45 -21.53
N GLY A 170 -5.55 5.51 -22.10
CA GLY A 170 -4.09 5.58 -22.13
C GLY A 170 -3.39 4.99 -20.90
N VAL A 171 -4.07 4.82 -19.76
CA VAL A 171 -3.43 4.32 -18.53
C VAL A 171 -2.98 2.86 -18.68
N ARG A 172 -3.83 1.99 -19.25
CA ARG A 172 -3.50 0.57 -19.48
C ARG A 172 -2.36 0.42 -20.48
N GLU A 173 -2.34 1.28 -21.48
CA GLU A 173 -1.28 1.34 -22.46
C GLU A 173 0.02 1.87 -21.86
N CYS A 174 -0.01 2.87 -20.97
CA CYS A 174 1.16 3.30 -20.20
C CYS A 174 1.73 2.16 -19.34
N ILE A 175 0.88 1.33 -18.73
CA ILE A 175 1.32 0.13 -17.99
C ILE A 175 1.97 -0.90 -18.95
N SER A 176 1.41 -1.08 -20.15
CA SER A 176 1.99 -1.95 -21.17
C SER A 176 3.35 -1.43 -21.65
N ASP A 177 3.45 -0.11 -21.88
CA ASP A 177 4.68 0.57 -22.27
C ASP A 177 5.75 0.47 -21.15
N LEU A 178 5.35 0.50 -19.88
CA LEU A 178 6.24 0.18 -18.74
C LEU A 178 6.78 -1.25 -18.83
N PHE A 179 5.91 -2.26 -19.02
CA PHE A 179 6.34 -3.65 -19.13
C PHE A 179 7.25 -3.90 -20.34
N ALA A 180 7.09 -3.12 -21.41
CA ALA A 180 7.97 -3.15 -22.57
C ALA A 180 9.33 -2.47 -22.32
N HIS A 181 9.50 -1.72 -21.23
CA HIS A 181 10.74 -1.02 -20.94
C HIS A 181 11.85 -1.99 -20.50
N PRO A 182 13.03 -2.01 -21.16
CA PRO A 182 14.05 -3.04 -20.95
C PRO A 182 14.63 -3.09 -19.54
N HIS A 183 14.68 -1.94 -18.86
CA HIS A 183 15.21 -1.82 -17.51
C HIS A 183 14.14 -1.83 -16.41
N LEU A 184 12.87 -2.12 -16.73
CA LEU A 184 11.85 -2.25 -15.69
C LEU A 184 12.22 -3.39 -14.74
N ALA A 185 12.10 -3.14 -13.43
CA ALA A 185 12.16 -4.16 -12.39
C ALA A 185 10.72 -4.56 -11.99
N PRO A 186 10.08 -5.55 -12.66
CA PRO A 186 8.67 -5.87 -12.44
C PRO A 186 8.36 -6.45 -11.05
N HIS A 187 9.40 -6.89 -10.33
CA HIS A 187 9.29 -7.40 -8.96
C HIS A 187 9.63 -6.37 -7.89
N LEU A 188 9.86 -5.11 -8.27
CA LEU A 188 10.31 -4.07 -7.35
C LEU A 188 9.26 -3.82 -6.27
N ARG A 189 9.62 -4.14 -5.03
CA ARG A 189 8.74 -4.00 -3.85
C ARG A 189 8.77 -2.59 -3.30
N THR A 190 7.76 -2.23 -2.51
CA THR A 190 7.84 -1.01 -1.68
C THR A 190 8.90 -1.18 -0.58
N PRO A 191 9.66 -0.12 -0.22
CA PRO A 191 10.82 -0.23 0.68
C PRO A 191 10.51 -0.79 2.08
N VAL A 192 9.49 -0.26 2.78
CA VAL A 192 9.22 -0.61 4.19
C VAL A 192 8.32 -1.83 4.32
N PHE A 193 7.24 -1.86 3.55
CA PHE A 193 6.21 -2.90 3.67
C PHE A 193 6.45 -4.10 2.74
N GLY A 194 7.46 -4.05 1.87
CA GLY A 194 7.80 -5.15 0.98
C GLY A 194 6.68 -5.53 0.01
N ILE A 195 5.81 -4.58 -0.36
CA ILE A 195 4.61 -4.86 -1.15
C ILE A 195 5.00 -5.07 -2.62
N HIS A 196 4.84 -6.30 -3.09
CA HIS A 196 4.97 -6.64 -4.51
C HIS A 196 3.80 -6.09 -5.35
N PRO A 197 4.01 -5.70 -6.63
CA PRO A 197 2.95 -5.23 -7.53
C PRO A 197 1.69 -6.10 -7.57
N LEU A 198 1.86 -7.43 -7.54
CA LEU A 198 0.73 -8.36 -7.51
C LEU A 198 -0.15 -8.25 -6.26
N HIS A 199 0.38 -7.85 -5.10
CA HIS A 199 -0.50 -7.60 -3.94
C HIS A 199 -1.45 -6.43 -4.21
N PHE A 200 -0.98 -5.38 -4.89
CA PHE A 200 -1.83 -4.26 -5.29
C PHE A 200 -2.88 -4.70 -6.32
N ALA A 201 -2.48 -5.49 -7.32
CA ALA A 201 -3.42 -6.03 -8.30
C ALA A 201 -4.50 -6.91 -7.62
N THR A 202 -4.11 -7.78 -6.69
CA THR A 202 -5.04 -8.61 -5.90
C THR A 202 -5.97 -7.75 -5.04
N ALA A 203 -5.48 -6.67 -4.44
CA ALA A 203 -6.29 -5.78 -3.60
C ALA A 203 -7.43 -5.09 -4.38
N ARG A 204 -7.34 -4.97 -5.72
CA ARG A 204 -8.40 -4.39 -6.56
C ARG A 204 -9.65 -5.26 -6.68
N HIS A 205 -9.55 -6.57 -6.40
CA HIS A 205 -10.62 -7.54 -6.67
C HIS A 205 -11.12 -7.49 -8.13
N ASP A 206 -10.17 -7.43 -9.06
CA ASP A 206 -10.45 -7.49 -10.50
C ASP A 206 -9.69 -8.71 -11.09
N PRO A 207 -10.38 -9.85 -11.31
CA PRO A 207 -9.74 -11.09 -11.77
C PRO A 207 -9.07 -10.95 -13.13
N GLU A 208 -9.71 -10.27 -14.09
CA GLU A 208 -9.16 -10.09 -15.44
C GLU A 208 -7.88 -9.26 -15.38
N PHE A 209 -7.92 -8.16 -14.62
CA PHE A 209 -6.75 -7.33 -14.41
C PHE A 209 -5.62 -8.07 -13.68
N LEU A 210 -5.95 -8.86 -12.65
CA LEU A 210 -4.95 -9.66 -11.94
C LEU A 210 -4.29 -10.71 -12.86
N VAL A 211 -5.06 -11.38 -13.71
CA VAL A 211 -4.52 -12.30 -14.73
C VAL A 211 -3.59 -11.56 -15.68
N TRP A 212 -4.00 -10.41 -16.18
CA TRP A 212 -3.21 -9.61 -17.10
C TRP A 212 -1.86 -9.16 -16.49
N ILE A 213 -1.88 -8.62 -15.26
CA ILE A 213 -0.65 -8.21 -14.57
C ILE A 213 0.23 -9.41 -14.25
N ALA A 214 -0.34 -10.54 -13.81
CA ALA A 214 0.44 -11.74 -13.51
C ALA A 214 1.08 -12.35 -14.77
N ALA A 215 0.40 -12.32 -15.92
CA ALA A 215 0.95 -12.76 -17.19
C ALA A 215 2.09 -11.85 -17.69
N SER A 216 2.04 -10.56 -17.35
CA SER A 216 3.04 -9.56 -17.73
C SER A 216 4.31 -9.60 -16.85
N ILE A 217 4.23 -10.20 -15.66
CA ILE A 217 5.36 -10.31 -14.73
C ILE A 217 6.09 -11.64 -14.94
N PRO A 218 7.41 -11.64 -15.22
CA PRO A 218 8.21 -12.87 -15.35
C PRO A 218 8.10 -13.77 -14.11
N GLY A 219 7.86 -15.07 -14.31
CA GLY A 219 7.64 -16.01 -13.19
C GLY A 219 6.30 -15.84 -12.46
N GLY A 220 5.44 -14.94 -12.91
CA GLY A 220 4.05 -14.79 -12.48
C GLY A 220 3.86 -14.63 -10.96
N HIS A 221 2.87 -15.33 -10.42
CA HIS A 221 2.44 -15.22 -9.03
C HIS A 221 3.44 -15.81 -8.02
N ALA A 222 4.29 -16.76 -8.42
CA ALA A 222 5.22 -17.45 -7.53
C ALA A 222 6.25 -16.50 -6.89
N ARG A 223 6.54 -15.36 -7.54
CA ARG A 223 7.49 -14.34 -7.04
C ARG A 223 6.86 -13.31 -6.11
N ALA A 224 5.54 -13.31 -5.95
CA ALA A 224 4.82 -12.35 -5.10
C ALA A 224 5.21 -12.49 -3.62
N GLY A 225 5.49 -13.71 -3.14
CA GLY A 225 5.98 -13.97 -1.79
C GLY A 225 5.06 -13.39 -0.72
N ARG A 226 5.65 -12.75 0.30
CA ARG A 226 4.94 -12.15 1.44
C ARG A 226 5.31 -10.68 1.60
N THR A 227 4.43 -9.90 2.21
CA THR A 227 4.73 -8.53 2.68
C THR A 227 5.54 -8.55 3.97
N ALA A 228 6.02 -7.40 4.43
CA ALA A 228 6.64 -7.25 5.76
C ALA A 228 5.66 -7.57 6.91
N LEU A 229 4.35 -7.51 6.66
CA LEU A 229 3.32 -7.95 7.60
C LEU A 229 3.02 -9.44 7.48
N GLY A 230 3.70 -10.17 6.59
CA GLY A 230 3.47 -11.59 6.37
C GLY A 230 2.26 -11.90 5.49
N HIS A 231 1.60 -10.90 4.89
CA HIS A 231 0.46 -11.13 4.00
C HIS A 231 0.91 -11.77 2.68
N THR A 232 0.25 -12.84 2.28
CA THR A 232 0.31 -13.41 0.93
C THR A 232 -0.78 -12.82 0.05
N LEU A 233 -0.83 -13.16 -1.25
CA LEU A 233 -1.98 -12.80 -2.10
C LEU A 233 -3.30 -13.33 -1.53
N LEU A 234 -3.28 -14.53 -0.93
CA LEU A 234 -4.47 -15.11 -0.28
C LEU A 234 -4.94 -14.31 0.95
N HIS A 235 -4.00 -13.72 1.71
CA HIS A 235 -4.36 -12.78 2.77
C HIS A 235 -4.98 -11.51 2.19
N VAL A 236 -4.33 -10.91 1.18
CA VAL A 236 -4.78 -9.64 0.61
C VAL A 236 -6.17 -9.73 -0.03
N THR A 237 -6.52 -10.85 -0.66
CA THR A 237 -7.89 -11.05 -1.17
C THR A 237 -8.92 -11.23 -0.05
N ALA A 238 -8.54 -11.86 1.06
CA ALA A 238 -9.41 -12.10 2.22
C ALA A 238 -9.61 -10.86 3.10
N LEU A 239 -8.69 -9.89 3.03
CA LEU A 239 -8.80 -8.64 3.79
C LEU A 239 -10.10 -7.88 3.48
N PRO A 240 -10.72 -7.25 4.49
CA PRO A 240 -11.87 -6.39 4.30
C PRO A 240 -11.47 -5.15 3.47
N LEU A 241 -12.38 -4.65 2.63
CA LEU A 241 -12.10 -3.49 1.77
C LEU A 241 -11.69 -2.28 2.61
N THR A 242 -12.56 -1.89 3.54
CA THR A 242 -12.31 -0.91 4.59
C THR A 242 -12.67 -1.54 5.92
N GLY A 243 -12.32 -0.90 7.03
CA GLY A 243 -12.80 -1.35 8.33
C GLY A 243 -14.32 -1.26 8.51
N ASP A 244 -15.06 -0.62 7.61
CA ASP A 244 -16.53 -0.60 7.68
C ASP A 244 -17.11 -1.96 7.24
N HIS A 245 -16.34 -2.76 6.51
CA HIS A 245 -16.72 -4.10 6.05
C HIS A 245 -16.41 -5.19 7.07
N THR A 246 -15.97 -4.83 8.28
CA THR A 246 -15.70 -5.78 9.36
C THR A 246 -16.77 -5.66 10.43
N ALA A 247 -17.09 -6.79 11.09
CA ALA A 247 -18.07 -6.85 12.17
C ALA A 247 -17.52 -6.25 13.48
N LYS A 248 -17.15 -4.97 13.44
CA LYS A 248 -16.46 -4.24 14.54
C LYS A 248 -17.29 -4.10 15.79
N ILE A 249 -18.61 -4.25 15.72
CA ILE A 249 -19.46 -4.32 16.91
C ILE A 249 -19.03 -5.49 17.81
N ARG A 250 -18.43 -6.55 17.25
CA ARG A 250 -17.89 -7.68 17.99
C ARG A 250 -16.47 -7.36 18.48
N PRO A 251 -16.23 -7.28 19.82
CA PRO A 251 -14.91 -6.93 20.37
C PRO A 251 -13.80 -7.92 20.02
N ALA A 252 -14.16 -9.17 19.69
CA ALA A 252 -13.24 -10.19 19.22
C ALA A 252 -12.68 -9.86 17.83
N VAL A 253 -13.55 -9.47 16.90
CA VAL A 253 -13.21 -9.03 15.55
C VAL A 253 -12.41 -7.73 15.59
N GLU A 254 -12.87 -6.74 16.37
CA GLU A 254 -12.21 -5.43 16.50
C GLU A 254 -10.73 -5.56 16.92
N ARG A 255 -10.42 -6.48 17.84
CA ARG A 255 -9.05 -6.69 18.34
C ARG A 255 -8.21 -7.58 17.43
N SER A 256 -8.84 -8.40 16.60
CA SER A 256 -8.17 -9.40 15.76
C SER A 256 -7.81 -8.89 14.38
N ILE A 257 -8.69 -8.10 13.77
CA ILE A 257 -8.52 -7.64 12.38
C ILE A 257 -8.13 -6.17 12.38
N LEU A 258 -6.93 -5.90 11.85
CA LEU A 258 -6.25 -4.61 12.04
C LEU A 258 -5.79 -3.98 10.73
N CYS A 259 -6.17 -4.56 9.58
CA CYS A 259 -5.78 -4.07 8.27
C CYS A 259 -6.94 -4.11 7.28
N ALA A 260 -6.95 -3.14 6.36
CA ALA A 260 -7.82 -3.12 5.19
C ALA A 260 -7.02 -3.30 3.89
N ARG A 261 -7.67 -3.80 2.85
CA ARG A 261 -7.08 -3.87 1.49
C ARG A 261 -7.25 -2.61 0.65
N THR A 262 -8.02 -1.61 1.10
CA THR A 262 -8.28 -0.40 0.29
C THR A 262 -7.01 0.25 -0.25
N LEU A 263 -7.06 0.61 -1.53
CA LEU A 263 -6.02 1.35 -2.23
C LEU A 263 -6.32 2.84 -2.28
N ASP A 264 -7.51 3.27 -1.82
CA ASP A 264 -7.87 4.67 -1.76
C ASP A 264 -6.93 5.43 -0.83
N SER A 265 -6.13 6.34 -1.40
CA SER A 265 -5.19 7.19 -0.68
C SER A 265 -5.91 8.25 0.17
N LYS A 266 -7.15 8.60 -0.16
CA LYS A 266 -7.98 9.57 0.60
C LYS A 266 -8.72 8.91 1.75
N TRP A 267 -8.78 7.58 1.80
CA TRP A 267 -9.42 6.86 2.89
C TRP A 267 -8.70 7.11 4.23
N LEU A 268 -9.51 7.45 5.26
CA LEU A 268 -9.08 7.76 6.62
C LEU A 268 -10.00 7.05 7.61
N GLN A 269 -9.49 6.05 8.33
CA GLN A 269 -10.30 5.40 9.36
C GLN A 269 -10.49 6.25 10.63
N HIS A 270 -9.55 7.13 10.96
CA HIS A 270 -9.62 7.94 12.18
C HIS A 270 -9.65 9.43 11.85
N SER A 271 -10.52 10.18 12.51
CA SER A 271 -10.60 11.64 12.41
C SER A 271 -9.42 12.39 13.04
N LEU A 272 -8.61 11.71 13.87
CA LEU A 272 -7.45 12.27 14.57
C LEU A 272 -6.10 11.64 14.14
N PRO A 273 -5.00 12.43 14.09
CA PRO A 273 -3.66 11.94 13.73
C PRO A 273 -3.06 10.96 14.76
N SER A 274 -2.08 10.17 14.32
CA SER A 274 -1.39 9.13 15.12
C SER A 274 -0.79 9.67 16.43
N PRO A 275 -0.77 8.86 17.51
CA PRO A 275 -0.07 9.15 18.76
C PRO A 275 1.45 9.35 18.70
N ARG A 276 2.12 9.06 17.57
CA ARG A 276 3.61 9.10 17.51
C ARG A 276 4.22 10.46 17.86
N HIS A 277 3.54 11.56 17.54
CA HIS A 277 4.02 12.93 17.78
C HIS A 277 3.11 13.72 18.73
N LEU A 278 2.04 13.09 19.22
CA LEU A 278 1.14 13.66 20.21
C LEU A 278 1.39 12.91 21.51
N LYS A 279 2.13 13.54 22.44
CA LYS A 279 2.13 13.12 23.84
C LYS A 279 0.70 13.24 24.36
N TYR A 280 -0.09 12.17 24.27
CA TYR A 280 -1.37 12.12 24.95
C TYR A 280 -1.08 12.05 26.45
N PRO A 281 -1.69 12.93 27.27
CA PRO A 281 -1.57 12.79 28.72
C PRO A 281 -2.04 11.39 29.12
N LYS A 282 -1.22 10.73 29.97
CA LYS A 282 -1.50 9.38 30.49
C LYS A 282 -2.96 9.29 30.92
N GLY A 283 -3.71 8.32 30.38
CA GLY A 283 -5.12 8.09 30.70
C GLY A 283 -6.14 8.52 29.63
N LYS A 284 -5.73 9.17 28.54
CA LYS A 284 -6.60 9.44 27.37
C LYS A 284 -6.11 8.64 26.15
N LEU A 285 -6.55 7.39 26.01
CA LEU A 285 -6.48 6.73 24.70
C LEU A 285 -7.37 7.49 23.70
N PRO A 286 -7.03 7.52 22.39
CA PRO A 286 -7.87 8.11 21.33
C PRO A 286 -9.30 7.55 21.28
N ARG A 287 -9.53 6.40 21.94
CA ARG A 287 -10.78 5.64 21.96
C ARG A 287 -12.00 6.43 22.48
N ALA A 288 -11.79 7.50 23.26
CA ALA A 288 -12.88 8.35 23.77
C ALA A 288 -13.47 9.34 22.72
N ILE A 289 -12.86 9.49 21.53
CA ILE A 289 -13.31 10.46 20.51
C ILE A 289 -13.95 9.74 19.29
N ALA A 290 -14.12 8.42 19.36
CA ALA A 290 -15.00 7.68 18.45
C ALA A 290 -16.51 8.01 18.64
N ALA A 291 -16.84 8.96 19.51
CA ALA A 291 -18.21 9.40 19.77
C ALA A 291 -18.81 10.31 18.68
N ALA A 292 -18.05 10.72 17.65
CA ALA A 292 -18.51 11.69 16.66
C ALA A 292 -18.98 11.10 15.31
N ASN A 293 -18.68 9.84 15.00
CA ASN A 293 -19.24 9.13 13.84
C ASN A 293 -19.60 7.70 14.30
N PRO A 294 -20.85 7.24 14.17
CA PRO A 294 -21.18 5.85 14.47
C PRO A 294 -20.31 4.91 13.63
N LEU A 295 -19.90 3.77 14.19
CA LEU A 295 -19.33 2.67 13.42
C LEU A 295 -20.41 2.23 12.42
N ILE A 296 -20.32 2.70 11.18
CA ILE A 296 -21.26 2.30 10.13
C ILE A 296 -20.71 1.00 9.55
N GLU A 297 -21.25 -0.11 10.02
CA GLU A 297 -21.04 -1.40 9.39
C GLU A 297 -21.68 -1.38 7.98
N LYS A 298 -20.86 -1.62 6.96
CA LYS A 298 -21.25 -1.65 5.56
C LYS A 298 -21.03 -3.06 5.01
N PRO A 299 -22.11 -3.84 4.85
CA PRO A 299 -22.04 -5.13 4.17
C PRO A 299 -21.48 -4.99 2.76
N MET A 300 -20.75 -6.00 2.30
CA MET A 300 -20.34 -6.14 0.90
C MET A 300 -21.56 -6.25 0.00
N THR A 301 -21.51 -5.60 -1.16
CA THR A 301 -22.46 -5.83 -2.27
C THR A 301 -22.26 -7.23 -2.87
N GLU A 302 -23.27 -7.73 -3.59
CA GLU A 302 -23.17 -9.02 -4.30
C GLU A 302 -21.99 -9.03 -5.29
N ALA A 303 -21.76 -7.92 -5.99
CA ALA A 303 -20.63 -7.76 -6.92
C ALA A 303 -19.29 -7.87 -6.19
N GLU A 304 -19.14 -7.25 -5.02
CA GLU A 304 -17.92 -7.35 -4.21
C GLU A 304 -17.69 -8.78 -3.69
N GLN A 305 -18.76 -9.49 -3.27
CA GLN A 305 -18.64 -10.88 -2.84
C GLN A 305 -18.22 -11.80 -3.99
N ALA A 306 -18.85 -11.63 -5.16
CA ALA A 306 -18.54 -12.39 -6.36
C ALA A 306 -17.09 -12.15 -6.81
N ALA A 307 -16.64 -10.89 -6.78
CA ALA A 307 -15.27 -10.52 -7.12
C ALA A 307 -14.24 -11.15 -6.16
N GLN A 308 -14.50 -11.11 -4.84
CA GLN A 308 -13.63 -11.76 -3.86
C GLN A 308 -13.54 -13.28 -4.10
N LEU A 309 -14.69 -13.94 -4.32
CA LEU A 309 -14.75 -15.37 -4.61
C LEU A 309 -13.99 -15.71 -5.90
N ALA A 310 -14.13 -14.91 -6.96
CA ALA A 310 -13.46 -15.11 -8.23
C ALA A 310 -11.94 -15.02 -8.10
N ILE A 311 -11.43 -14.02 -7.37
CA ILE A 311 -9.99 -13.91 -7.09
C ILE A 311 -9.50 -15.11 -6.29
N ILE A 312 -10.24 -15.54 -5.26
CA ILE A 312 -9.87 -16.70 -4.46
C ILE A 312 -9.76 -17.94 -5.35
N LYS A 313 -10.79 -18.25 -6.15
CA LYS A 313 -10.75 -19.39 -7.09
C LYS A 313 -9.56 -19.30 -8.04
N LEU A 314 -9.31 -18.12 -8.61
CA LEU A 314 -8.15 -17.89 -9.47
C LEU A 314 -6.81 -18.18 -8.76
N LEU A 315 -6.64 -17.73 -7.52
CA LEU A 315 -5.42 -18.02 -6.74
C LEU A 315 -5.30 -19.53 -6.43
N LEU A 316 -6.41 -20.23 -6.16
CA LEU A 316 -6.40 -21.68 -5.95
C LEU A 316 -6.00 -22.42 -7.24
N GLU A 317 -6.50 -21.99 -8.40
CA GLU A 317 -6.14 -22.55 -9.71
C GLU A 317 -4.66 -22.36 -10.04
N TRP A 318 -4.10 -21.21 -9.67
CA TRP A 318 -2.67 -20.94 -9.80
C TRP A 318 -1.80 -21.83 -8.91
N GLY A 319 -2.32 -22.21 -7.74
CA GLY A 319 -1.62 -23.05 -6.77
C GLY A 319 -0.50 -22.31 -6.02
N GLY A 320 0.23 -23.04 -5.18
CA GLY A 320 1.38 -22.50 -4.42
C GLY A 320 1.02 -21.66 -3.18
N PHE A 321 -0.25 -21.66 -2.76
CA PHE A 321 -0.71 -20.98 -1.54
C PHE A 321 -1.04 -21.99 -0.44
N ASP A 322 -0.50 -21.76 0.76
CA ASP A 322 -0.81 -22.53 1.97
C ASP A 322 -1.78 -21.76 2.86
N VAL A 323 -2.96 -22.33 3.11
CA VAL A 323 -4.02 -21.78 3.96
C VAL A 323 -3.60 -21.68 5.43
N ARG A 324 -2.59 -22.45 5.85
CA ARG A 324 -2.00 -22.43 7.21
C ARG A 324 -1.08 -21.23 7.44
N THR A 325 -0.72 -20.50 6.37
CA THR A 325 0.15 -19.33 6.49
C THR A 325 -0.47 -18.29 7.42
N GLN A 326 0.23 -17.93 8.49
CA GLN A 326 -0.16 -16.87 9.41
C GLN A 326 0.66 -15.60 9.18
N ASP A 327 0.00 -14.45 9.18
CA ASP A 327 0.66 -13.14 9.18
C ASP A 327 1.31 -12.80 10.54
N ILE A 328 1.86 -11.58 10.68
CA ILE A 328 2.53 -11.14 11.92
C ILE A 328 1.61 -11.08 13.15
N ASP A 329 0.30 -11.08 12.96
CA ASP A 329 -0.71 -11.06 14.04
C ASP A 329 -1.31 -12.46 14.23
N GLY A 330 -0.76 -13.49 13.60
CA GLY A 330 -1.24 -14.86 13.67
C GLY A 330 -2.51 -15.10 12.85
N ASN A 331 -2.98 -14.12 12.08
CA ASN A 331 -4.17 -14.27 11.27
C ASN A 331 -3.82 -15.03 9.99
N THR A 332 -4.63 -16.03 9.67
CA THR A 332 -4.67 -16.66 8.34
C THR A 332 -5.71 -15.95 7.46
N ALA A 333 -5.75 -16.27 6.17
CA ALA A 333 -6.81 -15.78 5.28
C ALA A 333 -8.23 -16.12 5.80
N LEU A 334 -8.41 -17.26 6.46
CA LEU A 334 -9.70 -17.64 7.05
C LEU A 334 -10.12 -16.74 8.22
N HIS A 335 -9.17 -16.22 9.01
CA HIS A 335 -9.50 -15.26 10.08
C HIS A 335 -10.09 -13.97 9.50
N TYR A 336 -9.50 -13.48 8.41
CA TYR A 336 -9.99 -12.28 7.72
C TYR A 336 -11.38 -12.47 7.12
N LEU A 337 -11.63 -13.61 6.46
CA LEU A 337 -12.96 -13.91 5.92
C LEU A 337 -14.01 -14.01 7.03
N ALA A 338 -13.72 -14.73 8.12
CA ALA A 338 -14.63 -14.93 9.24
C ALA A 338 -15.10 -13.62 9.90
N ALA A 339 -14.23 -12.61 9.90
CA ALA A 339 -14.47 -11.32 10.51
C ALA A 339 -15.09 -10.26 9.55
N THR A 340 -15.18 -10.59 8.26
CA THR A 340 -15.77 -9.71 7.24
C THR A 340 -17.30 -9.86 7.27
N LEU A 341 -18.00 -8.72 7.26
CA LEU A 341 -19.46 -8.68 7.20
C LEU A 341 -19.94 -9.44 5.96
N ASN A 342 -21.05 -10.16 6.12
CA ASN A 342 -21.77 -10.88 5.06
C ASN A 342 -20.89 -11.58 4.03
N VAL A 343 -19.73 -12.12 4.43
CA VAL A 343 -18.87 -12.90 3.55
C VAL A 343 -19.66 -14.07 2.96
N SER A 344 -19.46 -14.35 1.68
CA SER A 344 -20.15 -15.47 1.04
C SER A 344 -19.77 -16.79 1.71
N SER A 345 -20.77 -17.58 2.10
CA SER A 345 -20.55 -18.90 2.70
C SER A 345 -19.77 -19.83 1.78
N GLU A 346 -19.91 -19.65 0.46
CA GLU A 346 -19.14 -20.37 -0.54
C GLU A 346 -17.65 -20.01 -0.47
N THR A 347 -17.33 -18.73 -0.31
CA THR A 347 -15.93 -18.27 -0.18
C THR A 347 -15.22 -18.93 1.00
N VAL A 348 -15.89 -19.01 2.16
CA VAL A 348 -15.34 -19.67 3.34
C VAL A 348 -15.20 -21.18 3.11
N LYS A 349 -16.19 -21.82 2.49
CA LYS A 349 -16.14 -23.26 2.16
C LYS A 349 -14.98 -23.61 1.23
N VAL A 350 -14.73 -22.80 0.20
CA VAL A 350 -13.63 -23.02 -0.75
C VAL A 350 -12.27 -23.05 -0.03
N LEU A 351 -11.99 -22.09 0.88
CA LEU A 351 -10.74 -22.12 1.64
C LEU A 351 -10.68 -23.25 2.67
N ARG A 352 -11.81 -23.60 3.30
CA ARG A 352 -11.86 -24.73 4.24
C ARG A 352 -11.59 -26.08 3.57
N ALA A 353 -11.96 -26.20 2.29
CA ALA A 353 -11.72 -27.41 1.50
C ALA A 353 -10.26 -27.56 1.02
N MET A 354 -9.42 -26.52 1.15
CA MET A 354 -7.98 -26.65 0.91
C MET A 354 -7.36 -27.61 1.92
N ASP A 355 -6.21 -28.19 1.57
CA ASP A 355 -5.45 -29.01 2.53
C ASP A 355 -5.15 -28.21 3.81
N GLY A 356 -5.55 -28.74 4.96
CA GLY A 356 -5.46 -28.07 6.26
C GLY A 356 -6.46 -26.95 6.52
N GLY A 357 -7.35 -26.63 5.57
CA GLY A 357 -8.30 -25.53 5.70
C GLY A 357 -9.27 -25.72 6.87
N GLU A 358 -9.84 -26.91 7.01
CA GLU A 358 -10.73 -27.23 8.13
C GLU A 358 -9.99 -27.26 9.48
N GLU A 359 -8.75 -27.74 9.50
CA GLU A 359 -7.91 -27.69 10.70
C GLU A 359 -7.69 -26.23 11.12
N VAL A 360 -7.26 -25.38 10.20
CA VAL A 360 -7.07 -23.94 10.44
C VAL A 360 -8.36 -23.29 10.95
N TRP A 361 -9.50 -23.62 10.35
CA TRP A 361 -10.81 -23.11 10.74
C TRP A 361 -11.13 -23.40 12.21
N GLN A 362 -10.81 -24.61 12.70
CA GLN A 362 -11.16 -25.07 14.04
C GLN A 362 -10.09 -24.76 15.10
N SER A 363 -8.80 -24.79 14.75
CA SER A 363 -7.71 -24.87 15.73
C SER A 363 -6.65 -23.78 15.63
N SER A 364 -6.44 -23.16 14.46
CA SER A 364 -5.41 -22.13 14.30
C SER A 364 -5.81 -20.88 15.06
N ARG A 365 -4.97 -20.44 16.00
CA ARG A 365 -5.23 -19.25 16.82
C ARG A 365 -4.39 -18.07 16.37
N ASN A 366 -5.01 -16.90 16.27
CA ASN A 366 -4.29 -15.64 16.09
C ASN A 366 -3.68 -15.12 17.40
N ARG A 367 -3.08 -13.92 17.37
CA ARG A 367 -2.48 -13.27 18.54
C ARG A 367 -3.48 -13.05 19.70
N CYS A 368 -4.76 -12.88 19.40
CA CYS A 368 -5.81 -12.77 20.42
C CYS A 368 -6.25 -14.13 20.98
N GLY A 369 -5.65 -15.23 20.52
CA GLY A 369 -6.01 -16.58 20.91
C GLY A 369 -7.30 -17.07 20.28
N LEU A 370 -7.80 -16.43 19.21
CA LEU A 370 -9.08 -16.75 18.59
C LEU A 370 -8.88 -17.50 17.28
N THR A 371 -9.76 -18.46 16.99
CA THR A 371 -9.79 -19.18 15.71
C THR A 371 -10.74 -18.51 14.71
N PRO A 372 -10.65 -18.81 13.41
CA PRO A 372 -11.59 -18.29 12.41
C PRO A 372 -13.04 -18.58 12.77
N LYS A 373 -13.33 -19.81 13.22
CA LYS A 373 -14.68 -20.19 13.65
C LYS A 373 -15.19 -19.32 14.79
N GLN A 374 -14.37 -19.10 15.81
CA GLN A 374 -14.74 -18.25 16.96
C GLN A 374 -15.03 -16.81 16.52
N LEU A 375 -14.24 -16.25 15.59
CA LEU A 375 -14.48 -14.91 15.05
C LEU A 375 -15.79 -14.78 14.27
N MET A 376 -16.25 -15.86 13.64
CA MET A 376 -17.52 -15.87 12.91
C MET A 376 -18.74 -16.04 13.83
N GLU A 377 -18.59 -16.82 14.90
CA GLU A 377 -19.67 -17.21 15.82
C GLU A 377 -19.91 -16.22 16.97
N GLU A 378 -18.86 -15.56 17.48
CA GLU A 378 -18.95 -14.43 18.42
C GLU A 378 -19.41 -13.15 17.73
#